data_AF-A0A0X8WZY7-F1
#
_entry.id   AF-A0A0X8WZY7-F1
#
_cell.length_a   1.000
_cell.length_b   1.000
_cell.length_c   1.000
_cell.angle_alpha   90.00
_cell.angle_beta   90.00
_cell.angle_gamma   90.00
#
_symmetry.space_group_name_H-M   'P 1'
#
loop_
_entity.id
_entity.type
_entity.pdbx_description
1 polymer ?
#
loop_
_entity_poly.entity_id
_entity_poly.type
_entity_poly.pdbx_seq_one_letter_code
_entity_poly.pdbx_strand_id
1 'polypeptide(L)'
;MSSLAQKLIMRTLLAAAFCFLLGGSLFAQTSDQKLKQLLSYSTKTQIDSAQFFAALKIFEECEANHELDISMRGESDDNTFHDSVLKIFGIICLKSDGTYAVDQYIKFVRRNLGSANEEISYVFERIFEKYPGYTLKKISVDKALLDSVEWGFVNNHYHDLASKNCKAVLFKAVPSIKALYPLYKKQIDYILASAKSDIKE
;
A
#
# COMPACT_ATOMS: atom_id res chain seq x y z
N MET A 1 -14.00 44.76 -31.41
CA MET A 1 -12.70 44.11 -31.15
C MET A 1 -12.03 43.81 -32.48
N SER A 2 -10.75 44.14 -32.66
CA SER A 2 -10.08 43.97 -33.95
C SER A 2 -9.82 42.49 -34.26
N SER A 3 -9.93 42.11 -35.54
CA SER A 3 -9.60 40.77 -36.10
C SER A 3 -8.20 40.26 -35.67
N LEU A 4 -7.29 41.19 -35.35
CA LEU A 4 -5.96 40.89 -34.84
C LEU A 4 -5.96 40.32 -33.42
N ALA A 5 -6.80 40.88 -32.53
CA ALA A 5 -6.90 40.43 -31.13
C ALA A 5 -7.51 39.03 -31.01
N GLN A 6 -8.52 38.72 -31.83
CA GLN A 6 -9.10 37.36 -31.90
C GLN A 6 -8.10 36.32 -32.43
N LYS A 7 -7.32 36.66 -33.47
CA LYS A 7 -6.28 35.76 -34.00
C LYS A 7 -5.15 35.51 -32.99
N LEU A 8 -4.80 36.49 -32.18
CA LEU A 8 -3.78 36.35 -31.14
C LEU A 8 -4.27 35.43 -30.01
N ILE A 9 -5.48 35.68 -29.49
CA ILE A 9 -6.11 34.86 -28.44
C ILE A 9 -6.28 33.40 -28.89
N MET A 10 -6.71 33.18 -30.14
CA MET A 10 -6.90 31.83 -30.68
C MET A 10 -5.57 31.07 -30.84
N ARG A 11 -4.47 31.77 -31.19
CA ARG A 11 -3.12 31.18 -31.26
C ARG A 11 -2.57 30.83 -29.88
N THR A 12 -2.82 31.68 -28.87
CA THR A 12 -2.42 31.40 -27.49
C THR A 12 -3.20 30.23 -26.89
N LEU A 13 -4.50 30.12 -27.18
CA LEU A 13 -5.34 28.99 -26.78
C LEU A 13 -4.91 27.68 -27.46
N LEU A 14 -4.60 27.71 -28.76
CA LEU A 14 -4.07 26.55 -29.49
C LEU A 14 -2.70 26.10 -28.97
N ALA A 15 -1.81 27.05 -28.67
CA ALA A 15 -0.51 26.74 -28.08
C ALA A 15 -0.65 26.14 -26.66
N ALA A 16 -1.54 26.70 -25.83
CA ALA A 16 -1.83 26.16 -24.52
C ALA A 16 -2.43 24.74 -24.61
N ALA A 17 -3.43 24.53 -25.47
CA ALA A 17 -4.03 23.21 -25.69
C ALA A 17 -3.00 22.18 -26.20
N PHE A 18 -2.10 22.59 -27.09
CA PHE A 18 -1.03 21.72 -27.60
C PHE A 18 0.01 21.39 -26.52
N CYS A 19 0.37 22.35 -25.67
CA CYS A 19 1.24 22.10 -24.50
C CYS A 19 0.57 21.18 -23.45
N PHE A 20 -0.74 21.33 -23.23
CA PHE A 20 -1.50 20.43 -22.35
C PHE A 20 -1.57 19.00 -22.91
N LEU A 21 -1.77 18.84 -24.21
CA LEU A 21 -1.84 17.52 -24.86
C LEU A 21 -0.48 16.81 -24.87
N LEU A 22 0.60 17.52 -25.22
CA LEU A 22 1.96 16.94 -25.20
C LEU A 22 2.45 16.64 -23.79
N GLY A 23 2.16 17.52 -22.82
CA GLY A 23 2.45 17.30 -21.42
C GLY A 23 1.72 16.05 -20.92
N GLY A 24 0.41 15.96 -21.14
CA GLY A 24 -0.40 14.82 -20.72
C GLY A 24 0.07 13.48 -21.28
N SER A 25 0.47 13.43 -22.56
CA SER A 25 0.98 12.19 -23.17
C SER A 25 2.32 11.73 -22.60
N LEU A 26 3.23 12.66 -22.28
CA LEU A 26 4.54 12.31 -21.71
C LEU A 26 4.41 11.83 -20.27
N PHE A 27 3.59 12.49 -19.45
CA PHE A 27 3.33 12.06 -18.07
C PHE A 27 2.70 10.66 -18.02
N ALA A 28 1.66 10.42 -18.83
CA ALA A 28 1.00 9.10 -18.88
C ALA A 28 1.97 7.98 -19.28
N GLN A 29 2.85 8.23 -20.26
CA GLN A 29 3.84 7.26 -20.71
C GLN A 29 4.87 6.95 -19.61
N THR A 30 5.32 7.97 -18.86
CA THR A 30 6.29 7.76 -17.77
C THR A 30 5.70 6.99 -16.59
N SER A 31 4.44 7.27 -16.21
CA SER A 31 3.77 6.56 -15.12
C SER A 31 3.50 5.09 -15.48
N ASP A 32 3.09 4.80 -16.72
CA ASP A 32 2.90 3.43 -17.21
C ASP A 32 4.21 2.62 -17.17
N GLN A 33 5.33 3.23 -17.55
CA GLN A 33 6.64 2.56 -17.49
C GLN A 33 7.06 2.23 -16.05
N LYS A 34 6.88 3.16 -15.11
CA LYS A 34 7.20 2.94 -13.68
C LYS A 34 6.34 1.83 -13.09
N LEU A 35 5.05 1.82 -13.39
CA LEU A 35 4.13 0.79 -12.92
C LEU A 35 4.50 -0.59 -13.46
N LYS A 36 4.82 -0.71 -14.76
CA LYS A 36 5.32 -1.95 -15.36
C LYS A 36 6.61 -2.45 -14.71
N GLN A 37 7.52 -1.55 -14.37
CA GLN A 37 8.75 -1.91 -13.66
C GLN A 37 8.47 -2.44 -12.25
N LEU A 38 7.63 -1.76 -11.47
CA LEU A 38 7.22 -2.23 -10.14
C LEU A 38 6.52 -3.60 -10.22
N LEU A 39 5.63 -3.79 -11.20
CA LEU A 39 4.96 -5.07 -11.44
C LEU A 39 5.96 -6.20 -11.78
N SER A 40 7.01 -5.90 -12.54
CA SER A 40 8.07 -6.87 -12.83
C SER A 40 8.83 -7.34 -11.57
N TYR A 41 8.92 -6.49 -10.54
CA TYR A 41 9.47 -6.89 -9.24
C TYR A 41 8.45 -7.70 -8.43
N SER A 42 7.20 -7.25 -8.35
CA SER A 42 6.18 -7.92 -7.53
C SER A 42 5.82 -9.32 -8.03
N THR A 43 6.05 -9.62 -9.31
CA THR A 43 5.83 -10.95 -9.91
C THR A 43 6.93 -11.98 -9.59
N LYS A 44 8.09 -11.56 -9.09
CA LYS A 44 9.15 -12.47 -8.65
C LYS A 44 8.69 -13.32 -7.46
N THR A 45 9.29 -14.48 -7.26
CA THR A 45 9.02 -15.32 -6.08
C THR A 45 9.64 -14.73 -4.80
N GLN A 46 10.80 -14.11 -4.95
CA GLN A 46 11.61 -13.53 -3.87
C GLN A 46 12.34 -12.30 -4.42
N ILE A 47 12.57 -11.31 -3.55
CA ILE A 47 13.19 -10.03 -3.93
C ILE A 47 14.45 -9.82 -3.09
N ASP A 48 15.60 -9.83 -3.77
CA ASP A 48 16.87 -9.53 -3.12
C ASP A 48 16.99 -8.04 -2.76
N SER A 49 18.02 -7.68 -1.98
CA SER A 49 18.20 -6.29 -1.53
C SER A 49 18.37 -5.30 -2.68
N ALA A 50 19.11 -5.65 -3.74
CA ALA A 50 19.35 -4.74 -4.86
C ALA A 50 18.05 -4.47 -5.64
N GLN A 51 17.25 -5.51 -5.86
CA GLN A 51 15.92 -5.42 -6.45
C GLN A 51 14.98 -4.60 -5.58
N PHE A 52 14.99 -4.79 -4.25
CA PHE A 52 14.20 -4.01 -3.32
C PHE A 52 14.55 -2.52 -3.39
N PHE A 53 15.84 -2.16 -3.37
CA PHE A 53 16.26 -0.76 -3.46
C PHE A 53 15.88 -0.11 -4.79
N ALA A 54 15.98 -0.85 -5.90
CA ALA A 54 15.54 -0.36 -7.19
C ALA A 54 14.02 -0.11 -7.22
N ALA A 55 13.23 -1.05 -6.69
CA ALA A 55 11.79 -0.89 -6.56
C ALA A 55 11.39 0.25 -5.62
N LEU A 56 12.05 0.38 -4.47
CA LEU A 56 11.82 1.46 -3.50
C LEU A 56 12.01 2.83 -4.16
N LYS A 57 13.07 3.01 -4.94
CA LYS A 57 13.32 4.27 -5.63
C LYS A 57 12.16 4.63 -6.58
N ILE A 58 11.68 3.66 -7.36
CA ILE A 58 10.55 3.89 -8.28
C ILE A 58 9.28 4.23 -7.49
N PHE A 59 9.03 3.51 -6.39
CA PHE A 59 7.89 3.78 -5.51
C PHE A 59 7.94 5.17 -4.89
N GLU A 60 9.09 5.60 -4.36
CA GLU A 60 9.28 6.94 -3.79
C GLU A 60 9.06 8.04 -4.84
N GLU A 61 9.45 7.82 -6.10
CA GLU A 61 9.13 8.74 -7.19
C GLU A 61 7.64 8.79 -7.50
N CYS A 62 6.93 7.65 -7.48
CA CYS A 62 5.47 7.61 -7.63
C CYS A 62 4.76 8.31 -6.46
N GLU A 63 5.22 8.09 -5.23
CA GLU A 63 4.69 8.75 -4.03
C GLU A 63 4.86 10.28 -4.13
N ALA A 64 6.05 10.74 -4.50
CA ALA A 64 6.36 12.18 -4.65
C ALA A 64 5.50 12.87 -5.73
N ASN A 65 5.07 12.11 -6.74
CA ASN A 65 4.22 12.61 -7.82
C ASN A 65 2.71 12.41 -7.57
N HIS A 66 2.30 11.86 -6.42
CA HIS A 66 0.91 11.50 -6.11
C HIS A 66 0.31 10.46 -7.08
N GLU A 67 1.13 9.50 -7.52
CA GLU A 67 0.80 8.47 -8.51
C GLU A 67 0.48 7.10 -7.87
N LEU A 68 0.02 7.08 -6.61
CA LEU A 68 -0.15 5.83 -5.85
C LEU A 68 -1.37 4.99 -6.26
N ASP A 69 -2.42 5.64 -6.76
CA ASP A 69 -3.67 4.97 -7.18
C ASP A 69 -3.66 4.56 -8.66
N ILE A 70 -2.53 4.77 -9.36
CA ILE A 70 -2.40 4.34 -10.75
C ILE A 70 -2.44 2.82 -10.81
N SER A 71 -3.30 2.30 -11.69
CA SER A 71 -3.50 0.88 -11.93
C SER A 71 -3.47 0.59 -13.44
N MET A 72 -2.95 -0.59 -13.83
CA MET A 72 -2.97 -1.02 -15.22
C MET A 72 -4.33 -1.60 -15.59
N ARG A 73 -4.88 -1.12 -16.71
CA ARG A 73 -6.04 -1.75 -17.38
C ARG A 73 -5.53 -2.94 -18.18
N GLY A 74 -6.09 -4.13 -17.98
CA GLY A 74 -5.83 -5.27 -18.86
C GLY A 74 -6.36 -5.02 -20.27
N GLU A 75 -5.63 -5.46 -21.31
CA GLU A 75 -6.01 -5.32 -22.73
C GLU A 75 -7.02 -6.37 -23.22
N SER A 76 -7.74 -7.05 -22.33
CA SER A 76 -8.81 -8.01 -22.70
C SER A 76 -10.09 -7.66 -21.95
N ASP A 77 -11.22 -7.69 -22.66
CA ASP A 77 -12.60 -7.35 -22.26
C ASP A 77 -13.17 -8.12 -21.05
N ASP A 78 -12.51 -8.04 -19.89
CA ASP A 78 -13.10 -8.32 -18.59
C ASP A 78 -12.54 -7.31 -17.58
N ASN A 79 -13.42 -6.75 -16.75
CA ASN A 79 -13.17 -5.65 -15.80
C ASN A 79 -12.17 -6.02 -14.69
N THR A 80 -10.88 -6.09 -14.99
CA THR A 80 -9.86 -6.38 -13.97
C THR A 80 -8.65 -5.46 -14.08
N PHE A 81 -8.76 -4.33 -13.38
CA PHE A 81 -7.60 -3.68 -12.77
C PHE A 81 -7.21 -4.49 -11.54
N HIS A 82 -5.98 -4.97 -11.42
CA HIS A 82 -5.68 -5.91 -10.34
C HIS A 82 -4.85 -5.40 -9.16
N ASP A 83 -3.89 -4.49 -9.35
CA ASP A 83 -3.11 -3.95 -8.22
C ASP A 83 -2.73 -2.47 -8.45
N SER A 84 -2.91 -1.62 -7.43
CA SER A 84 -2.38 -0.25 -7.39
C SER A 84 -0.85 -0.24 -7.17
N VAL A 85 -0.19 0.89 -7.43
CA VAL A 85 1.24 1.08 -7.06
C VAL A 85 1.48 0.73 -5.58
N LEU A 86 0.53 1.08 -4.72
CA LEU A 86 0.57 0.80 -3.29
C LEU A 86 0.56 -0.70 -3.00
N LYS A 87 -0.40 -1.43 -3.55
CA LYS A 87 -0.50 -2.88 -3.37
C LYS A 87 0.71 -3.59 -3.94
N ILE A 88 1.20 -3.16 -5.10
CA ILE A 88 2.42 -3.68 -5.73
C ILE A 88 3.63 -3.48 -4.83
N PHE A 89 3.83 -2.28 -4.29
CA PHE A 89 4.94 -2.01 -3.36
C PHE A 89 4.82 -2.82 -2.06
N GLY A 90 3.60 -3.01 -1.57
CA GLY A 90 3.30 -3.90 -0.47
C GLY A 90 3.75 -5.34 -0.70
N ILE A 91 3.40 -5.90 -1.86
CA ILE A 91 3.83 -7.24 -2.29
C ILE A 91 5.36 -7.31 -2.39
N ILE A 92 5.99 -6.26 -2.90
CA ILE A 92 7.46 -6.18 -2.98
C ILE A 92 8.09 -6.24 -1.58
N CYS A 93 7.54 -5.50 -0.61
CA CYS A 93 8.00 -5.53 0.77
C CYS A 93 7.83 -6.93 1.39
N LEU A 94 6.69 -7.59 1.13
CA LEU A 94 6.41 -8.95 1.60
C LEU A 94 7.36 -9.99 1.03
N LYS A 95 7.81 -9.83 -0.22
CA LYS A 95 8.71 -10.78 -0.91
C LYS A 95 10.19 -10.49 -0.68
N SER A 96 10.52 -9.37 -0.04
CA SER A 96 11.90 -9.04 0.30
C SER A 96 12.39 -9.82 1.52
N ASP A 97 13.66 -10.21 1.50
CA ASP A 97 14.35 -10.86 2.62
C ASP A 97 15.01 -9.83 3.52
N GLY A 98 14.21 -9.05 4.23
CA GLY A 98 14.80 -8.05 5.09
C GLY A 98 13.80 -7.30 5.95
N THR A 99 14.20 -7.07 7.19
CA THR A 99 13.50 -6.16 8.09
C THR A 99 13.56 -4.70 7.64
N TYR A 100 14.48 -4.35 6.73
CA TYR A 100 14.52 -3.02 6.11
C TYR A 100 13.28 -2.74 5.25
N ALA A 101 12.77 -3.75 4.53
CA ALA A 101 11.53 -3.59 3.77
C ALA A 101 10.33 -3.34 4.70
N VAL A 102 10.30 -4.03 5.85
CA VAL A 102 9.32 -3.78 6.90
C VAL A 102 9.42 -2.34 7.42
N ASP A 103 10.65 -1.83 7.65
CA ASP A 103 10.85 -0.45 8.08
C ASP A 103 10.34 0.57 7.07
N GLN A 104 10.55 0.33 5.76
CA GLN A 104 10.04 1.22 4.72
C GLN A 104 8.53 1.19 4.62
N TYR A 105 7.92 -0.01 4.73
CA TYR A 105 6.47 -0.11 4.72
C TYR A 105 5.83 0.58 5.93
N ILE A 106 6.40 0.42 7.14
CA ILE A 106 5.91 1.13 8.34
C ILE A 106 6.02 2.65 8.17
N LYS A 107 7.11 3.16 7.59
CA LYS A 107 7.24 4.59 7.28
C LYS A 107 6.17 5.06 6.30
N PHE A 108 5.87 4.26 5.29
CA PHE A 108 4.81 4.53 4.33
C PHE A 108 3.43 4.58 5.00
N VAL A 109 3.08 3.57 5.81
CA VAL A 109 1.82 3.55 6.58
C VAL A 109 1.72 4.79 7.46
N ARG A 110 2.79 5.18 8.17
CA ARG A 110 2.82 6.40 9.00
C ARG A 110 2.48 7.68 8.23
N ARG A 111 2.96 7.80 6.99
CA ARG A 111 2.65 8.98 6.13
C ARG A 111 1.20 8.98 5.64
N ASN A 112 0.54 7.83 5.66
CA ASN A 112 -0.79 7.62 5.10
C ASN A 112 -1.81 7.17 6.17
N LEU A 113 -1.55 7.48 7.45
CA LEU A 113 -2.49 7.18 8.54
C LEU A 113 -3.84 7.86 8.31
N GLY A 114 -4.93 7.15 8.62
CA GLY A 114 -6.29 7.63 8.40
C GLY A 114 -6.77 7.52 6.95
N SER A 115 -5.93 7.01 6.04
CA SER A 115 -6.39 6.62 4.70
C SER A 115 -7.41 5.48 4.82
N ALA A 116 -8.54 5.61 4.12
CA ALA A 116 -9.51 4.53 3.96
C ALA A 116 -9.09 3.51 2.88
N ASN A 117 -7.82 3.51 2.46
CA ASN A 117 -7.32 2.54 1.51
C ASN A 117 -7.07 1.19 2.18
N GLU A 118 -8.00 0.26 1.99
CA GLU A 118 -7.96 -1.11 2.52
C GLU A 118 -6.69 -1.88 2.12
N GLU A 119 -6.07 -1.55 0.97
CA GLU A 119 -4.86 -2.23 0.51
C GLU A 119 -3.65 -1.97 1.43
N ILE A 120 -3.61 -0.80 2.08
CA ILE A 120 -2.57 -0.47 3.07
C ILE A 120 -2.66 -1.46 4.23
N SER A 121 -3.84 -1.56 4.82
CA SER A 121 -4.09 -2.37 6.01
C SER A 121 -4.00 -3.86 5.69
N TYR A 122 -4.52 -4.27 4.53
CA TYR A 122 -4.41 -5.64 4.00
C TYR A 122 -2.96 -6.11 3.98
N VAL A 123 -2.09 -5.33 3.32
CA VAL A 123 -0.67 -5.69 3.20
C VAL A 123 0.03 -5.56 4.55
N PHE A 124 -0.31 -4.54 5.36
CA PHE A 124 0.35 -4.34 6.64
C PHE A 124 0.13 -5.52 7.57
N GLU A 125 -1.08 -6.09 7.59
CA GLU A 125 -1.37 -7.31 8.33
C GLU A 125 -0.52 -8.48 7.83
N ARG A 126 -0.39 -8.71 6.52
CA ARG A 126 0.49 -9.76 5.98
C ARG A 126 1.95 -9.58 6.39
N ILE A 127 2.43 -8.33 6.44
CA ILE A 127 3.80 -8.03 6.90
C ILE A 127 3.91 -8.35 8.39
N PHE A 128 2.88 -8.04 9.18
CA PHE A 128 2.78 -8.43 10.58
C PHE A 128 2.73 -9.97 10.74
N GLU A 129 1.98 -10.71 9.92
CA GLU A 129 1.95 -12.18 9.95
C GLU A 129 3.35 -12.76 9.69
N LYS A 130 4.08 -12.21 8.72
CA LYS A 130 5.43 -12.67 8.34
C LYS A 130 6.51 -12.27 9.37
N TYR A 131 6.43 -11.07 9.95
CA TYR A 131 7.44 -10.52 10.87
C TYR A 131 6.88 -10.00 12.20
N PRO A 132 6.11 -10.80 12.98
CA PRO A 132 5.29 -10.26 14.06
C PRO A 132 6.11 -9.60 15.18
N GLY A 133 7.19 -10.24 15.62
CA GLY A 133 8.03 -9.68 16.69
C GLY A 133 8.74 -8.39 16.27
N TYR A 134 9.20 -8.31 15.03
CA TYR A 134 9.87 -7.11 14.51
C TYR A 134 8.88 -5.96 14.32
N THR A 135 7.72 -6.26 13.73
CA THR A 135 6.63 -5.29 13.51
C THR A 135 6.12 -4.75 14.84
N LEU A 136 5.82 -5.61 15.84
CA LEU A 136 5.39 -5.17 17.17
C LEU A 136 6.44 -4.31 17.89
N LYS A 137 7.73 -4.65 17.75
CA LYS A 137 8.83 -3.84 18.29
C LYS A 137 8.88 -2.45 17.66
N LYS A 138 8.68 -2.35 16.34
CA LYS A 138 8.74 -1.09 15.59
C LYS A 138 7.51 -0.20 15.80
N ILE A 139 6.34 -0.81 15.87
CA ILE A 139 5.09 -0.11 16.21
C ILE A 139 5.13 0.37 17.67
N SER A 140 5.70 -0.43 18.57
CA SER A 140 5.74 -0.12 20.00
C SER A 140 4.32 0.14 20.54
N VAL A 141 4.01 1.32 21.07
CA VAL A 141 2.69 1.68 21.59
C VAL A 141 1.97 2.72 20.72
N ASP A 142 2.42 2.89 19.47
CA ASP A 142 1.82 3.78 18.48
C ASP A 142 0.44 3.25 18.06
N LYS A 143 -0.62 3.82 18.64
CA LYS A 143 -2.00 3.36 18.46
C LYS A 143 -2.44 3.39 17.01
N ALA A 144 -2.10 4.43 16.26
CA ALA A 144 -2.52 4.57 14.86
C ALA A 144 -1.94 3.46 13.97
N LEU A 145 -0.72 3.01 14.26
CA LEU A 145 -0.14 1.84 13.59
C LEU A 145 -0.73 0.53 14.08
N LEU A 146 -1.08 0.41 15.37
CA LEU A 146 -1.77 -0.77 15.88
C LEU A 146 -3.18 -0.91 15.27
N ASP A 147 -3.90 0.21 15.14
CA ASP A 147 -5.20 0.28 14.46
C ASP A 147 -5.05 -0.13 12.98
N SER A 148 -3.97 0.28 12.30
CA SER A 148 -3.73 -0.14 10.91
C SER A 148 -3.48 -1.66 10.76
N VAL A 149 -2.78 -2.28 11.73
CA VAL A 149 -2.61 -3.75 11.76
C VAL A 149 -3.93 -4.44 12.07
N GLU A 150 -4.67 -3.90 13.03
CA GLU A 150 -5.96 -4.41 13.45
C GLU A 150 -6.99 -4.36 12.32
N TRP A 151 -7.09 -3.25 11.61
CA TRP A 151 -8.03 -3.10 10.51
C TRP A 151 -7.73 -4.10 9.38
N GLY A 152 -6.45 -4.33 9.09
CA GLY A 152 -6.02 -5.39 8.19
C GLY A 152 -6.43 -6.79 8.70
N PHE A 153 -6.29 -7.04 10.00
CA PHE A 153 -6.70 -8.30 10.62
C PHE A 153 -8.22 -8.51 10.57
N VAL A 154 -9.02 -7.48 10.83
CA VAL A 154 -10.48 -7.56 10.71
C VAL A 154 -10.89 -7.82 9.27
N ASN A 155 -10.38 -7.05 8.31
CA ASN A 155 -10.73 -7.21 6.90
C ASN A 155 -10.31 -8.57 6.33
N ASN A 156 -9.10 -9.05 6.67
CA ASN A 156 -8.57 -10.31 6.14
C ASN A 156 -9.23 -11.55 6.73
N HIS A 157 -9.83 -11.42 7.92
CA HIS A 157 -10.36 -12.57 8.67
C HIS A 157 -11.82 -12.36 9.11
N TYR A 158 -12.55 -11.42 8.53
CA TYR A 158 -13.90 -11.01 8.95
C TYR A 158 -14.86 -12.19 9.15
N HIS A 159 -14.92 -13.10 8.17
CA HIS A 159 -15.78 -14.29 8.24
C HIS A 159 -15.41 -15.25 9.39
N ASP A 160 -14.11 -15.41 9.66
CA ASP A 160 -13.63 -16.22 10.78
C ASP A 160 -13.91 -15.53 12.12
N LEU A 161 -13.83 -14.20 12.16
CA LEU A 161 -14.04 -13.38 13.34
C LEU A 161 -15.51 -13.26 13.76
N ALA A 162 -16.45 -13.25 12.81
CA ALA A 162 -17.89 -13.20 13.09
C ALA A 162 -18.40 -14.44 13.85
N SER A 163 -17.68 -15.56 13.81
CA SER A 163 -18.09 -16.84 14.39
C SER A 163 -17.15 -17.38 15.48
N LYS A 164 -16.01 -16.72 15.71
CA LYS A 164 -14.94 -17.24 16.60
C LYS A 164 -14.36 -16.14 17.49
N ASN A 165 -13.64 -16.58 18.52
CA ASN A 165 -12.88 -15.70 19.39
C ASN A 165 -11.70 -15.05 18.63
N CYS A 166 -11.61 -13.72 18.60
CA CYS A 166 -10.54 -12.96 17.95
C CYS A 166 -9.14 -13.47 18.30
N LYS A 167 -8.91 -13.86 19.55
CA LYS A 167 -7.62 -14.42 20.01
C LYS A 167 -7.30 -15.75 19.33
N ALA A 168 -8.29 -16.60 19.13
CA ALA A 168 -8.11 -17.89 18.46
C ALA A 168 -7.81 -17.69 16.97
N VAL A 169 -8.49 -16.73 16.32
CA VAL A 169 -8.24 -16.38 14.92
C VAL A 169 -6.83 -15.81 14.76
N LEU A 170 -6.43 -14.84 15.59
CA LEU A 170 -5.08 -14.27 15.56
C LEU A 170 -4.00 -15.33 15.77
N PHE A 171 -4.20 -16.27 16.69
CA PHE A 171 -3.24 -17.34 16.95
C PHE A 171 -3.20 -18.42 15.87
N LYS A 172 -4.22 -18.50 15.03
CA LYS A 172 -4.25 -19.36 13.83
C LYS A 172 -3.55 -18.65 12.67
N ALA A 173 -3.85 -17.38 12.45
CA ALA A 173 -3.24 -16.54 11.41
C ALA A 173 -1.74 -16.33 11.65
N VAL A 174 -1.35 -16.05 12.90
CA VAL A 174 0.04 -15.79 13.30
C VAL A 174 0.47 -16.70 14.46
N PRO A 175 0.81 -17.98 14.21
CA PRO A 175 1.11 -18.94 15.27
C PRO A 175 2.23 -18.51 16.22
N SER A 176 3.23 -17.78 15.72
CA SER A 176 4.37 -17.28 16.49
C SER A 176 3.97 -16.22 17.53
N ILE A 177 2.79 -15.59 17.41
CA ILE A 177 2.28 -14.64 18.41
C ILE A 177 2.11 -15.30 19.78
N LYS A 178 1.83 -16.61 19.86
CA LYS A 178 1.72 -17.31 21.15
C LYS A 178 2.98 -17.17 22.00
N ALA A 179 4.16 -17.32 21.37
CA ALA A 179 5.44 -17.18 22.04
C ALA A 179 5.81 -15.71 22.30
N LEU A 180 5.35 -14.80 21.45
CA LEU A 180 5.60 -13.36 21.57
C LEU A 180 4.66 -12.66 22.58
N TYR A 181 3.55 -13.31 22.94
CA TYR A 181 2.49 -12.73 23.77
C TYR A 181 2.99 -12.16 25.11
N PRO A 182 3.85 -12.84 25.90
CA PRO A 182 4.35 -12.27 27.15
C PRO A 182 5.17 -10.99 26.96
N LEU A 183 5.89 -10.88 25.83
CA LEU A 183 6.78 -9.74 25.54
C LEU A 183 6.01 -8.52 25.00
N TYR A 184 4.99 -8.76 24.19
CA TYR A 184 4.23 -7.72 23.49
C TYR A 184 2.75 -7.70 23.92
N LYS A 185 2.49 -8.09 25.18
CA LYS A 185 1.13 -8.26 25.72
C LYS A 185 0.27 -7.02 25.48
N LYS A 186 0.81 -5.82 25.73
CA LYS A 186 0.07 -4.56 25.60
C LYS A 186 -0.40 -4.33 24.16
N GLN A 187 0.47 -4.53 23.18
CA GLN A 187 0.17 -4.36 21.77
C GLN A 187 -0.84 -5.39 21.28
N ILE A 188 -0.63 -6.66 21.64
CA ILE A 188 -1.50 -7.74 21.19
C ILE A 188 -2.89 -7.62 21.82
N ASP A 189 -2.97 -7.27 23.11
CA ASP A 189 -4.24 -7.02 23.78
C ASP A 189 -4.98 -5.82 23.16
N TYR A 190 -4.24 -4.78 22.74
CA TYR A 190 -4.84 -3.65 22.05
C TYR A 190 -5.46 -4.08 20.72
N ILE A 191 -4.71 -4.76 19.85
CA ILE A 191 -5.21 -5.27 18.56
C ILE A 191 -6.46 -6.13 18.76
N LEU A 192 -6.44 -7.04 19.75
CA LEU A 192 -7.57 -7.92 20.04
C LEU A 192 -8.80 -7.17 20.60
N ALA A 193 -8.58 -6.13 21.40
CA ALA A 193 -9.66 -5.33 21.97
C ALA A 193 -10.32 -4.44 20.91
N SER A 194 -9.51 -3.78 20.06
CA SER A 194 -9.98 -2.97 18.94
C SER A 194 -10.76 -3.82 17.94
N ALA A 195 -10.22 -4.96 17.47
CA ALA A 195 -10.94 -5.87 16.58
C ALA A 195 -12.30 -6.31 17.12
N LYS A 196 -12.37 -6.61 18.42
CA LYS A 196 -13.63 -7.02 19.06
C LYS A 196 -14.65 -5.88 19.11
N SER A 197 -14.21 -4.63 19.16
CA SER A 197 -15.09 -3.46 19.07
C SER A 197 -15.68 -3.37 17.67
N ASP A 198 -14.83 -3.44 16.65
CA ASP A 198 -15.21 -3.21 15.25
C ASP A 198 -16.12 -4.31 14.69
N ILE A 199 -15.97 -5.57 15.12
CA ILE A 199 -16.88 -6.67 14.71
C ILE A 199 -18.29 -6.52 15.32
N LYS A 200 -18.45 -5.75 16.40
CA LYS A 200 -19.74 -5.59 17.10
C LYS A 200 -20.59 -4.44 16.56
N GLU A 201 -20.01 -3.57 15.75
CA GLU A 201 -20.72 -2.50 15.05
C GLU A 201 -21.43 -3.05 13.80
#